data_AF-A0A3D0HM71-F1
#
_entry.id   AF-A0A3D0HM71-F1
#
_cell.length_a   1.000
_cell.length_b   1.000
_cell.length_c   1.000
_cell.angle_alpha   90.00
_cell.angle_beta   90.00
_cell.angle_gamma   90.00
#
_symmetry.space_group_name_H-M   'P 1'
#
loop_
_entity.id
_entity.type
_entity.pdbx_description
1 polymer ?
#
loop_
_entity_poly.entity_id
_entity_poly.type
_entity_poly.pdbx_seq_one_letter_code
_entity_poly.pdbx_strand_id
1 'polypeptide(L)'
;MKNPNIARALRYYRKLNNLSVDEVSDYLNAQNIPAKSKTIYGWENGNSQPNADTLMTLCGYYHIENILETFGYSTVPSDETETATILTREERMLLEAYHTHPDMKKAVRRLLELENKELFN
;
A
#
# COMPACT_ATOMS: atom_id res chain seq x y z
N MET A 1 -19.07 3.56 6.44
CA MET A 1 -19.11 4.01 5.03
C MET A 1 -18.17 3.14 4.20
N LYS A 2 -18.55 2.75 2.98
CA LYS A 2 -17.64 2.04 2.06
C LYS A 2 -16.65 3.04 1.47
N ASN A 3 -15.36 2.74 1.45
CA ASN A 3 -14.36 3.67 0.93
C ASN A 3 -14.38 3.61 -0.61
N PRO A 4 -14.78 4.69 -1.32
CA PRO A 4 -14.84 4.68 -2.77
C PRO A 4 -13.46 4.49 -3.43
N ASN A 5 -12.37 4.79 -2.72
CA ASN A 5 -11.02 4.57 -3.20
C ASN A 5 -10.66 3.09 -3.36
N ILE A 6 -11.22 2.20 -2.51
CA ILE A 6 -10.99 0.75 -2.62
C ILE A 6 -11.52 0.23 -3.94
N ALA A 7 -12.77 0.55 -4.29
CA ALA A 7 -13.40 0.12 -5.53
C ALA A 7 -12.59 0.57 -6.76
N ARG A 8 -12.24 1.87 -6.79
CA ARG A 8 -11.46 2.48 -7.88
C ARG A 8 -10.08 1.83 -8.02
N ALA A 9 -9.35 1.65 -6.91
CA ALA A 9 -8.01 1.09 -6.93
C ALA A 9 -8.01 -0.39 -7.36
N LEU A 10 -8.92 -1.22 -6.84
CA LEU A 10 -9.04 -2.62 -7.26
C LEU A 10 -9.25 -2.74 -8.77
N ARG A 11 -10.15 -1.93 -9.33
CA ARG A 11 -10.41 -1.92 -10.78
C ARG A 11 -9.20 -1.45 -11.59
N TYR A 12 -8.52 -0.41 -11.11
CA TYR A 12 -7.33 0.14 -11.76
C TYR A 12 -6.21 -0.89 -11.80
N TYR A 13 -5.84 -1.45 -10.65
CA TYR A 13 -4.73 -2.39 -10.56
C TYR A 13 -5.00 -3.73 -11.26
N ARG A 14 -6.24 -4.23 -11.26
CA ARG A 14 -6.59 -5.40 -12.08
C ARG A 14 -6.27 -5.15 -13.55
N LYS A 15 -6.70 -4.01 -14.09
CA LYS A 15 -6.44 -3.63 -15.48
C LYS A 15 -4.96 -3.37 -15.75
N LEU A 16 -4.25 -2.75 -14.80
CA LEU A 16 -2.81 -2.50 -14.91
C LEU A 16 -2.03 -3.81 -15.06
N ASN A 17 -2.46 -4.87 -14.38
CA ASN A 17 -1.90 -6.21 -14.47
C ASN A 17 -2.47 -7.03 -15.65
N ASN A 18 -3.27 -6.42 -16.53
CA ASN A 18 -3.92 -7.08 -17.68
C ASN A 18 -4.79 -8.29 -17.31
N LEU A 19 -5.37 -8.30 -16.11
CA LEU A 19 -6.22 -9.38 -15.64
C LEU A 19 -7.68 -9.16 -16.02
N SER A 20 -8.33 -10.20 -16.52
CA SER A 20 -9.78 -10.28 -16.65
C SER A 20 -10.44 -10.51 -15.29
N VAL A 21 -11.74 -10.22 -15.19
CA VAL A 21 -12.49 -10.49 -13.95
C VAL A 21 -12.60 -12.00 -13.68
N ASP A 22 -12.66 -12.81 -14.73
CA ASP A 22 -12.76 -14.25 -14.61
C ASP A 22 -11.44 -14.85 -14.10
N GLU A 23 -10.28 -14.37 -14.55
CA GLU A 23 -8.97 -14.76 -14.00
C GLU A 23 -8.84 -14.44 -12.50
N VAL A 24 -9.38 -13.30 -12.06
CA VAL A 24 -9.40 -12.94 -10.64
C VAL A 24 -10.34 -13.84 -9.85
N SER A 25 -11.50 -14.18 -10.43
CA SER A 25 -12.45 -15.14 -9.85
C SER A 25 -11.76 -16.50 -9.67
N ASP A 26 -11.12 -17.01 -10.72
CA ASP A 26 -10.43 -18.31 -10.69
C ASP A 26 -9.30 -18.33 -9.66
N TYR A 27 -8.50 -17.25 -9.60
CA TYR A 27 -7.46 -17.09 -8.60
C TYR A 27 -8.01 -17.13 -7.17
N LEU A 28 -9.06 -16.37 -6.87
CA LEU A 28 -9.65 -16.33 -5.53
C LEU A 28 -10.25 -17.70 -5.15
N ASN A 29 -10.92 -18.38 -6.07
CA ASN A 29 -11.46 -19.72 -5.83
C ASN A 29 -10.32 -20.73 -5.56
N ALA A 30 -9.18 -20.61 -6.24
CA ALA A 30 -7.99 -21.43 -5.97
C ALA A 30 -7.39 -21.17 -4.57
N GLN A 31 -7.60 -19.99 -4.00
CA GLN A 31 -7.24 -19.64 -2.62
C GLN A 31 -8.33 -20.00 -1.58
N ASN A 32 -9.34 -20.78 -1.96
CA ASN A 32 -10.52 -21.09 -1.13
C ASN A 32 -11.35 -19.85 -0.73
N ILE A 33 -11.29 -18.79 -1.52
CA ILE A 33 -12.09 -17.56 -1.34
C ILE A 33 -13.19 -17.56 -2.41
N PRO A 34 -14.44 -17.94 -2.08
CA PRO A 34 -15.50 -18.04 -3.07
C PRO A 34 -15.93 -16.65 -3.56
N ALA A 35 -15.50 -16.30 -4.77
CA ALA A 35 -15.85 -15.05 -5.44
C ALA A 35 -16.20 -15.33 -6.89
N LYS A 36 -17.41 -14.97 -7.32
CA LYS A 36 -17.82 -15.02 -8.73
C LYS A 36 -17.53 -13.67 -9.39
N SER A 37 -17.49 -13.62 -10.71
CA SER A 37 -17.27 -12.38 -11.49
C SER A 37 -18.20 -11.24 -11.06
N LYS A 38 -19.48 -11.54 -10.78
CA LYS A 38 -20.46 -10.58 -10.25
C LYS A 38 -20.03 -9.95 -8.92
N THR A 39 -19.43 -10.74 -8.03
CA THR A 39 -18.93 -10.26 -6.73
C THR A 39 -17.78 -9.28 -6.94
N ILE A 40 -16.84 -9.60 -7.83
CA ILE A 40 -15.68 -8.75 -8.15
C ILE A 40 -16.15 -7.43 -8.80
N TYR A 41 -17.07 -7.48 -9.76
CA TYR A 41 -17.70 -6.26 -10.28
C TYR A 41 -18.42 -5.46 -9.18
N GLY A 42 -19.01 -6.15 -8.20
CA GLY A 42 -19.60 -5.53 -7.01
C GLY A 42 -18.57 -4.72 -6.21
N TRP A 43 -17.36 -5.27 -6.03
CA TRP A 43 -16.25 -4.57 -5.38
C TRP A 43 -15.72 -3.41 -6.21
N GLU A 44 -15.46 -3.62 -7.50
CA GLU A 44 -14.90 -2.62 -8.41
C GLU A 44 -15.83 -1.43 -8.70
N ASN A 45 -17.15 -1.64 -8.55
CA ASN A 45 -18.15 -0.59 -8.70
C ASN A 45 -18.58 0.02 -7.35
N GLY A 46 -18.04 -0.44 -6.23
CA GLY A 46 -18.37 0.06 -4.88
C GLY A 46 -19.74 -0.40 -4.34
N ASN A 47 -20.41 -1.33 -5.01
CA ASN A 47 -21.66 -1.94 -4.56
C ASN A 47 -21.46 -2.78 -3.29
N SER A 48 -20.29 -3.38 -3.13
CA SER A 48 -19.85 -4.13 -1.94
C SER A 48 -18.36 -3.90 -1.72
N GLN A 49 -17.80 -4.42 -0.63
CA GLN A 49 -16.35 -4.45 -0.42
C GLN A 49 -15.92 -5.89 -0.09
N PRO A 50 -14.70 -6.30 -0.47
CA PRO A 50 -14.11 -7.51 0.05
C PRO A 50 -13.93 -7.38 1.57
N ASN A 51 -13.90 -8.51 2.28
CA ASN A 51 -13.43 -8.51 3.66
C ASN A 51 -11.91 -8.24 3.70
N ALA A 52 -11.34 -8.06 4.89
CA ALA A 52 -9.92 -7.73 5.03
C ALA A 52 -9.00 -8.77 4.39
N ASP A 53 -9.21 -10.06 4.65
CA ASP A 53 -8.36 -11.14 4.15
C ASP A 53 -8.39 -11.23 2.61
N THR A 54 -9.58 -11.12 2.01
CA THR A 54 -9.76 -11.06 0.56
C THR A 54 -9.13 -9.80 -0.03
N LEU A 55 -9.25 -8.65 0.63
CA LEU A 55 -8.60 -7.41 0.19
C LEU A 55 -7.08 -7.57 0.16
N MET A 56 -6.48 -8.12 1.21
CA MET A 56 -5.04 -8.36 1.29
C MET A 56 -4.57 -9.37 0.24
N THR A 57 -5.36 -10.42 0.01
CA THR A 57 -5.08 -11.42 -1.03
C THR A 57 -5.08 -10.79 -2.43
N LEU A 58 -6.04 -9.91 -2.71
CA LEU A 58 -6.10 -9.15 -3.96
C LEU A 58 -4.94 -8.18 -4.09
N CYS A 59 -4.54 -7.50 -3.00
CA CYS A 59 -3.39 -6.59 -3.03
C CYS A 59 -2.10 -7.35 -3.41
N GLY A 60 -1.90 -8.55 -2.85
CA GLY A 60 -0.78 -9.40 -3.24
C GLY A 60 -0.83 -9.82 -4.71
N TYR A 61 -2.00 -10.25 -5.19
CA TYR A 61 -2.18 -10.69 -6.58
C TYR A 61 -2.01 -9.56 -7.60
N TYR A 62 -2.42 -8.35 -7.22
CA TYR A 62 -2.33 -7.16 -8.05
C TYR A 62 -1.02 -6.39 -7.91
N HIS A 63 -0.08 -6.89 -7.11
CA HIS A 63 1.20 -6.22 -6.81
C HIS A 63 1.04 -4.81 -6.23
N ILE A 64 0.06 -4.62 -5.33
CA ILE A 64 -0.15 -3.38 -4.60
C ILE A 64 0.77 -3.38 -3.37
N GLU A 65 1.85 -2.60 -3.42
CA GLU A 65 2.84 -2.53 -2.34
C GLU A 65 2.43 -1.55 -1.22
N ASN A 66 1.98 -0.34 -1.58
CA ASN A 66 1.59 0.68 -0.59
C ASN A 66 0.08 0.74 -0.39
N ILE A 67 -0.45 -0.19 0.40
CA ILE A 67 -1.88 -0.39 0.64
C ILE A 67 -2.56 0.84 1.27
N LEU A 68 -1.95 1.43 2.32
CA LEU A 68 -2.56 2.56 3.04
C LEU A 68 -2.67 3.80 2.15
N GLU A 69 -1.62 4.10 1.39
CA GLU A 69 -1.61 5.21 0.45
C GLU A 69 -2.59 4.96 -0.70
N THR A 70 -2.55 3.77 -1.30
CA THR A 70 -3.38 3.38 -2.45
C THR A 70 -4.88 3.55 -2.15
N PHE A 71 -5.29 3.28 -0.93
CA PHE A 71 -6.68 3.40 -0.50
C PHE A 71 -7.02 4.73 0.20
N GLY A 72 -6.05 5.65 0.30
CA GLY A 72 -6.25 6.99 0.87
C GLY A 72 -6.42 7.01 2.39
N TYR A 73 -5.79 6.05 3.09
CA TYR A 73 -5.76 5.99 4.55
C TYR A 73 -4.53 6.68 5.16
N SER A 74 -3.56 7.09 4.33
CA SER A 74 -2.41 7.86 4.80
C SER A 74 -2.86 9.26 5.23
N THR A 75 -2.79 9.52 6.54
CA THR A 75 -2.99 10.84 7.15
C THR A 75 -1.68 11.62 7.07
N VAL A 76 -1.34 12.18 5.91
CA VAL A 76 -0.47 13.36 5.92
C VAL A 76 -1.40 14.56 6.06
N PRO A 77 -1.27 15.40 7.10
CA PRO A 77 -2.12 16.56 7.26
C PRO A 77 -2.05 17.39 5.99
N SER A 78 -3.24 17.71 5.49
CA SER A 78 -3.46 18.70 4.46
C SER A 78 -2.92 20.04 4.92
N ASP A 79 -1.69 20.35 4.55
CA ASP A 79 -1.22 21.71 4.31
C ASP A 79 -0.13 21.62 3.26
N GLU A 80 -0.52 22.01 2.04
CA GLU A 80 0.34 22.51 0.97
C GLU A 80 1.62 21.71 0.67
N THR A 81 1.56 20.90 -0.41
CA THR A 81 2.71 20.45 -1.22
C THR A 81 3.79 19.62 -0.50
N GLU A 82 3.76 18.29 -0.67
CA GLU A 82 4.85 17.49 -1.28
C GLU A 82 4.78 16.02 -0.84
N THR A 83 4.55 15.15 -1.83
CA THR A 83 5.00 13.75 -1.91
C THR A 83 4.86 12.87 -0.67
N ALA A 84 3.81 12.03 -0.65
CA ALA A 84 3.93 10.72 -0.04
C ALA A 84 5.16 10.03 -0.66
N THR A 85 6.24 9.95 0.12
CA THR A 85 7.60 9.82 -0.42
C THR A 85 7.90 8.35 -0.71
N ILE A 86 7.75 7.94 -1.97
CA ILE A 86 8.52 6.81 -2.48
C ILE A 86 9.99 7.18 -2.28
N LEU A 87 10.68 6.52 -1.35
CA LEU A 87 12.12 6.74 -1.14
C LEU A 87 12.85 6.53 -2.46
N THR A 88 13.53 7.58 -2.91
CA THR A 88 14.45 7.53 -4.05
C THR A 88 15.51 6.46 -3.81
N ARG A 89 16.17 6.01 -4.89
CA ARG A 89 17.27 5.04 -4.79
C ARG A 89 18.35 5.51 -3.82
N GLU A 90 18.64 6.80 -3.80
CA GLU A 90 19.62 7.41 -2.91
C GLU A 90 19.18 7.34 -1.44
N GLU A 91 17.94 7.71 -1.12
CA GLU A 91 17.43 7.63 0.24
C GLU A 91 17.40 6.19 0.76
N ARG A 92 17.09 5.22 -0.11
CA ARG A 92 17.16 3.79 0.22
C ARG A 92 18.59 3.34 0.53
N MET A 93 19.55 3.76 -0.30
CA MET A 93 20.97 3.47 -0.05
C MET A 93 21.47 4.11 1.25
N LEU A 94 21.06 5.34 1.54
CA LEU A 94 21.39 6.02 2.80
C LEU A 94 20.80 5.28 4.00
N LEU A 95 19.55 4.81 3.91
CA LEU A 95 18.91 4.04 4.97
C LEU A 95 19.62 2.70 5.20
N GLU A 96 19.95 1.97 4.14
CA GLU A 96 20.72 0.71 4.21
C GLU A 96 22.11 0.92 4.83
N ALA A 97 22.85 1.95 4.38
CA ALA A 97 24.14 2.31 4.94
C ALA A 97 24.04 2.69 6.42
N TYR A 98 23.01 3.44 6.79
CA TYR A 98 22.71 3.81 8.17
C TYR A 98 22.41 2.57 9.03
N HIS A 99 21.67 1.57 8.52
CA HIS A 99 21.39 0.34 9.25
C HIS A 99 22.64 -0.52 9.47
N THR A 100 23.51 -0.62 8.46
CA THR A 100 24.71 -1.46 8.43
C THR A 100 25.90 -0.91 9.22
N HIS A 101 25.87 0.39 9.60
CA HIS A 101 26.94 1.03 10.39
C HIS A 101 26.41 1.58 11.73
N PRO A 102 26.17 0.73 12.76
CA PRO A 102 25.67 1.15 14.07
C PRO A 102 26.55 2.19 14.78
N ASP A 103 27.87 2.12 14.58
CA ASP A 103 28.89 3.04 15.08
C ASP A 103 28.70 4.47 14.56
N MET A 104 28.26 4.61 13.30
CA MET A 104 28.03 5.91 12.66
C MET A 104 26.68 6.56 13.04
N LYS A 105 25.73 5.77 13.58
CA LYS A 105 24.37 6.25 13.88
C LYS A 105 24.36 7.44 14.83
N LYS A 106 25.22 7.45 15.85
CA LYS A 106 25.30 8.56 16.82
C LYS A 106 25.72 9.86 16.13
N ALA A 107 26.75 9.81 15.30
CA ALA A 107 27.22 10.98 14.56
C ALA A 107 26.16 11.49 13.58
N VAL A 108 25.52 10.59 12.82
CA VAL A 108 24.44 10.96 11.88
C VAL A 108 23.25 11.59 12.61
N ARG A 109 22.82 11.04 13.75
CA ARG A 109 21.75 11.62 14.56
C ARG A 109 22.09 13.02 15.05
N ARG A 110 23.34 13.25 15.46
CA ARG A 110 23.82 14.57 15.86
C ARG A 110 23.82 15.57 14.71
N LEU A 111 24.32 15.16 13.54
CA LEU A 111 24.38 16.02 12.36
C LEU A 111 22.99 16.39 11.82
N LEU A 112 22.03 15.48 11.95
CA LEU A 112 20.63 15.70 11.57
C LEU A 112 19.78 16.29 12.70
N GLU A 113 20.40 16.68 13.82
CA GLU A 113 19.73 17.27 14.99
C GLU A 113 18.57 16.40 15.56
N LEU A 114 18.67 15.09 15.40
CA LEU A 114 17.67 14.11 15.85
C LEU A 114 17.84 13.70 17.32
N GLU A 115 18.86 14.21 18.02
CA GLU A 115 19.14 13.88 19.41
C GLU A 115 18.15 14.52 20.41
N ASN A 116 17.42 15.57 20.00
CA ASN A 116 16.49 16.32 20.87
C ASN A 116 15.00 16.05 20.59
N LYS A 117 14.69 15.23 19.59
CA LYS A 117 13.31 14.83 19.31
C LYS A 117 13.06 13.50 20.00
N GLU A 118 12.41 13.53 21.17
CA GLU A 118 11.81 12.33 21.77
C GLU A 118 10.74 11.80 20.83
N LEU A 119 11.15 10.95 19.89
CA LEU A 119 10.29 10.25 18.94
C LEU A 119 10.14 8.79 19.36
N PHE A 120 9.95 8.51 20.65
CA PHE A 120 9.49 7.20 21.14
C PHE A 120 8.73 7.37 22.47
N ASN A 121 7.43 7.67 22.36
CA ASN A 121 6.39 7.22 23.28
C ASN A 121 5.23 6.70 22.44
#